data_AF-A0A820U421-F1
#
_entry.id   AF-A0A820U421-F1
#
_cell.length_a   1.000
_cell.length_b   1.000
_cell.length_c   1.000
_cell.angle_alpha   90.00
_cell.angle_beta   90.00
_cell.angle_gamma   90.00
#
_symmetry.space_group_name_H-M   'P 1'
#
loop_
_entity.id
_entity.type
_entity.pdbx_description
1 polymer ?
#
loop_
_entity_poly.entity_id
_entity_poly.type
_entity_poly.pdbx_seq_one_letter_code
_entity_poly.pdbx_strand_id
1 'polypeptide(L)'
;MAGSCNLNWEEPNLTTYPGNPYPLGAFYDGHGINFALYSESATRVYLCLFRPAHDVPHELIEYARIRMRERTHHIWHIYLPDFEPGQIYAYRVDGPYDPQNGHRFNVNKLLMDPYARAITGILEWDDSLFGYDIQDESPDKDLTFSTVDSAPFMPKCIVIDSENFNWGGDTPPNTSFHETIIYELHVKGFTKLNLDIPEEIRGTYAGIAHQTTIEYFKKLGITAVELMPVQHFVTDRYLKDRGLTNYWGYHTLGFFAPDVRYSSSGTYGEQVLEFKRMVKRLHKAGIEVILDVVYNHTGEGNQLGPTLSFKGIDNKSYYRLNENDKRFYFDYTGTGNTLNCRLPNVLRLIMDSLRYWILDMHVDGFRFDLAATLARELHAVDRLSAFFDIIHQDPVIGRVKLLAEPWDLGEDGYQVGKFPPGWAEWNGKYRDCVRDYWRGEASMLSEFAERFTGSSDLYFEERRGPTASINFLTAHDGFTLNDLVSYNEKHNHENGEDNCDGESYNRSWNCGVEGPTDDENINKFRDCQKRNFLTTLFLSQGIPMLVAG
;
A
#
# COMPACT_ATOMS: atom_id res chain seq x y z
N MET A 1 -4.90 -10.33 -37.81
CA MET A 1 -4.76 -9.13 -38.67
C MET A 1 -4.22 -8.02 -37.80
N ALA A 2 -2.99 -7.60 -38.02
CA ALA A 2 -2.39 -6.50 -37.26
C ALA A 2 -3.14 -5.21 -37.61
N GLY A 3 -4.00 -4.74 -36.70
CA GLY A 3 -4.58 -3.42 -36.78
C GLY A 3 -3.46 -2.41 -36.57
N SER A 4 -2.80 -1.99 -37.65
CA SER A 4 -1.90 -0.85 -37.62
C SER A 4 -2.75 0.37 -37.27
N CYS A 5 -2.69 0.80 -36.01
CA CYS A 5 -3.26 2.07 -35.59
C CYS A 5 -2.47 3.17 -36.30
N ASN A 6 -3.02 3.69 -37.40
CA ASN A 6 -2.51 4.82 -38.15
C ASN A 6 -2.86 6.08 -37.37
N LEU A 7 -2.13 6.29 -36.28
CA LEU A 7 -2.18 7.54 -35.59
C LEU A 7 -1.02 8.40 -36.11
N ASN A 8 -1.30 9.23 -37.11
CA ASN A 8 -0.35 10.21 -37.63
C ASN A 8 -0.08 11.26 -36.53
N TRP A 9 0.97 11.04 -35.75
CA TRP A 9 1.39 11.95 -34.69
C TRP A 9 2.60 12.75 -35.16
N GLU A 10 2.49 14.08 -35.18
CA GLU A 10 3.68 14.94 -35.38
C GLU A 10 4.51 14.92 -34.09
N GLU A 11 5.78 14.50 -34.18
CA GLU A 11 6.70 14.62 -33.05
C GLU A 11 6.89 16.11 -32.72
N PRO A 12 6.74 16.52 -31.44
CA PRO A 12 6.93 17.91 -31.05
C PRO A 12 8.39 18.33 -31.30
N ASN A 13 8.61 19.60 -31.66
CA ASN A 13 9.96 20.19 -31.77
C ASN A 13 10.56 20.42 -30.37
N LEU A 14 10.93 19.33 -29.69
CA LEU A 14 11.61 19.33 -28.39
C LEU A 14 13.00 18.71 -28.55
N THR A 15 14.01 19.36 -27.97
CA THR A 15 15.35 18.78 -27.87
C THR A 15 15.29 17.61 -26.89
N THR A 16 15.81 16.44 -27.30
CA THR A 16 15.86 15.26 -26.45
C THR A 16 17.23 14.62 -26.55
N TYR A 17 17.69 14.00 -25.46
CA TYR A 17 18.93 13.25 -25.39
C TYR A 17 18.64 11.79 -25.01
N PRO A 18 19.60 10.86 -25.22
CA PRO A 18 19.41 9.46 -24.91
C PRO A 18 18.97 9.17 -23.47
N GLY A 19 19.49 9.93 -22.50
CA GLY A 19 19.29 9.65 -21.07
C GLY A 19 19.95 8.35 -20.64
N ASN A 20 19.56 7.88 -19.45
CA ASN A 20 20.11 6.71 -18.79
C ASN A 20 19.00 5.73 -18.38
N PRO A 21 19.26 4.42 -18.43
CA PRO A 21 18.30 3.40 -17.97
C PRO A 21 18.11 3.37 -16.44
N TYR A 22 18.96 4.06 -15.69
CA TYR A 22 18.88 4.14 -14.23
C TYR A 22 19.15 5.58 -13.74
N PRO A 23 18.51 6.00 -12.63
CA PRO A 23 17.45 5.28 -11.89
C PRO A 23 16.16 5.14 -12.71
N LEU A 24 15.29 4.19 -12.33
CA LEU A 24 13.94 4.03 -12.91
C LEU A 24 13.01 5.16 -12.43
N GLY A 25 12.02 5.49 -13.25
CA GLY A 25 11.10 6.63 -13.04
C GLY A 25 11.59 7.91 -13.67
N ALA A 26 11.06 9.05 -13.19
CA ALA A 26 11.48 10.38 -13.59
C ALA A 26 12.36 11.03 -12.52
N PHE A 27 13.58 11.40 -12.88
CA PHE A 27 14.57 11.99 -11.97
C PHE A 27 15.12 13.31 -12.52
N TYR A 28 15.01 14.36 -11.71
CA TYR A 28 15.59 15.67 -12.01
C TYR A 28 17.03 15.72 -11.50
N ASP A 29 17.97 16.10 -12.37
CA ASP A 29 19.41 16.14 -12.05
C ASP A 29 19.98 17.55 -11.85
N GLY A 30 19.11 18.57 -11.81
CA GLY A 30 19.52 19.98 -11.74
C GLY A 30 19.63 20.68 -13.10
N HIS A 31 19.61 19.93 -14.20
CA HIS A 31 19.74 20.46 -15.57
C HIS A 31 18.63 19.96 -16.51
N GLY A 32 17.92 18.91 -16.12
CA GLY A 32 16.82 18.33 -16.90
C GLY A 32 16.26 17.10 -16.20
N ILE A 33 15.38 16.39 -16.90
CA ILE A 33 14.69 15.22 -16.36
C ILE A 33 15.06 13.98 -17.16
N ASN A 34 15.59 12.97 -16.48
CA ASN A 34 15.77 11.62 -17.00
C ASN A 34 14.52 10.78 -16.73
N PHE A 35 13.93 10.22 -17.77
CA PHE A 35 12.81 9.28 -17.67
C PHE A 35 13.28 7.87 -18.03
N ALA A 36 12.97 6.88 -17.21
CA ALA A 36 13.29 5.48 -17.46
C ALA A 36 12.15 4.54 -17.04
N LEU A 37 11.70 3.68 -17.97
CA LEU A 37 10.56 2.78 -17.80
C LEU A 37 10.93 1.35 -18.17
N TYR A 38 10.75 0.41 -17.26
CA TYR A 38 10.91 -1.01 -17.54
C TYR A 38 9.72 -1.56 -18.33
N SER A 39 9.98 -2.15 -19.50
CA SER A 39 9.05 -3.00 -20.23
C SER A 39 9.80 -3.95 -21.17
N GLU A 40 9.64 -5.24 -20.94
CA GLU A 40 10.28 -6.32 -21.70
C GLU A 40 9.57 -6.55 -23.03
N SER A 41 8.25 -6.52 -23.03
CA SER A 41 7.41 -6.90 -24.17
C SER A 41 6.90 -5.72 -24.99
N ALA A 42 7.10 -4.47 -24.54
CA ALA A 42 6.72 -3.30 -25.33
C ALA A 42 7.46 -3.24 -26.67
N THR A 43 6.75 -2.76 -27.69
CA THR A 43 7.28 -2.47 -29.01
C THR A 43 7.51 -0.97 -29.22
N ARG A 44 6.76 -0.11 -28.51
CA ARG A 44 6.94 1.35 -28.49
C ARG A 44 6.50 1.89 -27.13
N VAL A 45 7.21 2.91 -26.66
CA VAL A 45 6.83 3.69 -25.47
C VAL A 45 6.76 5.16 -25.87
N TYR A 46 5.70 5.83 -25.43
CA TYR A 46 5.53 7.27 -25.59
C TYR A 46 5.47 7.93 -24.22
N LEU A 47 6.31 8.94 -24.03
CA LEU A 47 6.24 9.87 -22.92
C LEU A 47 5.25 10.98 -23.27
N CYS A 48 4.15 11.09 -22.53
CA CYS A 48 3.13 12.11 -22.69
C CYS A 48 3.36 13.21 -21.65
N LEU A 49 3.47 14.47 -22.09
CA LEU A 49 3.70 15.62 -21.24
C LEU A 49 2.44 16.49 -21.18
N PHE A 50 2.10 16.90 -19.96
CA PHE A 50 0.90 17.66 -19.66
C PHE A 50 1.26 18.99 -18.99
N ARG A 51 0.35 19.95 -19.12
CA ARG A 51 0.38 21.22 -18.41
C ARG A 51 -1.03 21.63 -17.98
N PRO A 52 -1.19 22.43 -16.93
CA PRO A 52 -2.48 23.03 -16.59
C PRO A 52 -3.07 23.82 -17.77
N ALA A 53 -4.37 23.66 -17.99
CA ALA A 53 -5.13 24.56 -18.84
C ALA A 53 -5.13 25.96 -18.22
N HIS A 54 -5.10 27.01 -19.06
CA HIS A 54 -5.08 28.39 -18.56
C HIS A 54 -6.45 28.81 -18.00
N ASP A 55 -7.53 28.34 -18.62
CA ASP A 55 -8.89 28.86 -18.37
C ASP A 55 -9.79 27.89 -17.59
N VAL A 56 -9.35 26.64 -17.38
CA VAL A 56 -10.12 25.60 -16.69
C VAL A 56 -9.31 25.04 -15.51
N PRO A 57 -9.72 25.33 -14.26
CA PRO A 57 -9.05 24.80 -13.09
C PRO A 57 -8.97 23.27 -13.13
N HIS A 58 -7.81 22.72 -12.76
CA HIS A 58 -7.54 21.27 -12.67
C HIS A 58 -7.55 20.49 -14.00
N GLU A 59 -7.92 21.11 -15.12
CA GLU A 59 -7.80 20.48 -16.43
C GLU A 59 -6.34 20.42 -16.88
N LEU A 60 -5.93 19.28 -17.42
CA LEU A 60 -4.57 19.03 -17.90
C LEU A 60 -4.59 18.77 -19.39
N ILE A 61 -3.82 19.56 -20.13
CA ILE A 61 -3.71 19.48 -21.58
C ILE A 61 -2.42 18.73 -21.92
N GLU A 62 -2.54 17.65 -22.69
CA GLU A 62 -1.39 16.99 -23.31
C GLU A 62 -0.84 17.92 -24.40
N TYR A 63 0.37 18.45 -24.21
CA TYR A 63 0.98 19.39 -25.15
C TYR A 63 2.11 18.77 -25.96
N ALA A 64 2.62 17.62 -25.53
CA ALA A 64 3.68 16.90 -26.21
C ALA A 64 3.57 15.40 -25.96
N ARG A 65 3.89 14.62 -26.99
CA ARG A 65 4.01 13.16 -26.93
C ARG A 65 5.28 12.75 -27.64
N ILE A 66 6.21 12.15 -26.92
CA ILE A 66 7.55 11.87 -27.40
C ILE A 66 7.76 10.37 -27.43
N ARG A 67 8.10 9.82 -28.61
CA ARG A 67 8.47 8.41 -28.71
C ARG A 67 9.85 8.20 -28.08
N MET A 68 9.91 7.34 -27.06
CA MET A 68 11.18 6.91 -26.47
C MET A 68 11.86 5.95 -27.44
N ARG A 69 13.07 6.30 -27.90
CA ARG A 69 13.82 5.53 -28.90
C ARG A 69 14.90 4.65 -28.26
N GLU A 70 15.47 5.11 -27.16
CA GLU A 70 16.56 4.42 -26.50
C GLU A 70 16.03 3.31 -25.60
N ARG A 71 16.71 2.16 -25.66
CA ARG A 71 16.36 0.98 -24.88
C ARG A 71 17.61 0.21 -24.50
N THR A 72 17.83 0.07 -23.19
CA THR A 72 18.97 -0.67 -22.63
C THR A 72 18.45 -1.69 -21.62
N HIS A 73 18.75 -2.99 -21.79
CA HIS A 73 18.31 -4.07 -20.90
C HIS A 73 16.79 -4.06 -20.58
N HIS A 74 15.96 -3.88 -21.61
CA HIS A 74 14.49 -3.77 -21.48
C HIS A 74 13.98 -2.52 -20.77
N ILE A 75 14.85 -1.56 -20.49
CA ILE A 75 14.47 -0.26 -19.94
C ILE A 75 14.49 0.77 -21.06
N TRP A 76 13.35 1.40 -21.29
CA TRP A 76 13.19 2.51 -22.22
C TRP A 76 13.61 3.78 -21.50
N HIS A 77 14.41 4.63 -22.13
CA HIS A 77 14.85 5.87 -21.50
C HIS A 77 14.91 7.06 -22.46
N ILE A 78 14.80 8.26 -21.90
CA ILE A 78 14.94 9.54 -22.61
C ILE A 78 15.31 10.63 -21.60
N TYR A 79 16.07 11.64 -22.03
CA TYR A 79 16.39 12.81 -21.22
C TYR A 79 15.88 14.08 -21.88
N LEU A 80 15.19 14.91 -21.08
CA LEU A 80 14.66 16.20 -21.49
C LEU A 80 15.48 17.31 -20.79
N PRO A 81 16.37 18.03 -21.51
CA PRO A 81 17.13 19.13 -20.95
C PRO A 81 16.22 20.32 -20.64
N ASP A 82 16.58 21.12 -19.64
CA ASP A 82 15.91 22.36 -19.25
C ASP A 82 14.47 22.20 -18.73
N PHE A 83 14.05 20.95 -18.47
CA PHE A 83 12.80 20.67 -17.77
C PHE A 83 13.02 20.66 -16.26
N GLU A 84 12.04 21.19 -15.52
CA GLU A 84 12.11 21.36 -14.07
C GLU A 84 11.11 20.46 -13.31
N PRO A 85 11.33 20.23 -12.00
CA PRO A 85 10.32 19.64 -11.12
C PRO A 85 8.96 20.35 -11.23
N GLY A 86 7.88 19.58 -11.12
CA GLY A 86 6.51 20.01 -11.40
C GLY A 86 6.02 19.64 -12.80
N GLN A 87 6.90 19.17 -13.70
CA GLN A 87 6.47 18.63 -14.99
C GLN A 87 5.51 17.44 -14.77
N ILE A 88 4.34 17.52 -15.40
CA ILE A 88 3.29 16.50 -15.32
C ILE A 88 3.43 15.57 -16.51
N TYR A 89 3.43 14.26 -16.28
CA TYR A 89 3.66 13.27 -17.32
C TYR A 89 2.87 11.98 -17.11
N ALA A 90 2.81 11.17 -18.15
CA ALA A 90 2.34 9.79 -18.12
C ALA A 90 2.92 9.02 -19.31
N TYR A 91 2.62 7.73 -19.41
CA TYR A 91 3.07 6.89 -20.52
C TYR A 91 1.92 6.38 -21.38
N ARG A 92 2.21 6.09 -22.65
CA ARG A 92 1.44 5.16 -23.47
C ARG A 92 2.39 4.07 -23.96
N VAL A 93 1.97 2.83 -23.85
CA VAL A 93 2.80 1.68 -24.19
C VAL A 93 2.09 0.82 -25.23
N ASP A 94 2.79 0.55 -26.32
CA ASP A 94 2.30 -0.24 -27.46
C ASP A 94 3.04 -1.59 -27.51
N GLY A 95 2.34 -2.64 -27.93
CA GLY A 95 2.85 -3.99 -27.92
C GLY A 95 1.79 -5.01 -28.33
N PRO A 96 2.08 -6.32 -28.22
CA PRO A 96 1.11 -7.35 -28.57
C PRO A 96 -0.14 -7.26 -27.68
N TYR A 97 -1.32 -7.17 -28.30
CA TYR A 97 -2.57 -7.47 -27.61
C TYR A 97 -2.93 -8.93 -27.89
N ASP A 98 -2.47 -9.80 -27.00
CA ASP A 98 -2.70 -11.25 -27.04
C ASP A 98 -3.04 -11.73 -25.62
N PRO A 99 -4.27 -11.43 -25.13
CA PRO A 99 -4.67 -11.76 -23.78
C PRO A 99 -4.54 -13.25 -23.46
N GLN A 100 -4.71 -14.15 -24.44
CA GLN A 100 -4.56 -15.61 -24.24
C GLN A 100 -3.14 -15.99 -23.77
N ASN A 101 -2.13 -15.24 -24.20
CA ASN A 101 -0.74 -15.42 -23.76
C ASN A 101 -0.31 -14.41 -22.68
N GLY A 102 -1.26 -13.68 -22.10
CA GLY A 102 -1.03 -12.72 -21.03
C GLY A 102 -0.54 -11.34 -21.48
N HIS A 103 -0.50 -11.05 -22.79
CA HIS A 103 -0.09 -9.73 -23.28
C HIS A 103 -1.32 -8.82 -23.44
N ARG A 104 -1.35 -7.70 -22.72
CA ARG A 104 -2.51 -6.80 -22.62
C ARG A 104 -2.17 -5.33 -22.97
N PHE A 105 -1.20 -5.13 -23.88
CA PHE A 105 -0.78 -3.79 -24.30
C PHE A 105 -1.91 -3.04 -25.03
N ASN A 106 -2.21 -1.82 -24.61
CA ASN A 106 -3.18 -0.98 -25.29
C ASN A 106 -2.73 0.49 -25.25
N VAL A 107 -2.19 0.97 -26.37
CA VAL A 107 -1.66 2.34 -26.51
C VAL A 107 -2.72 3.44 -26.30
N ASN A 108 -4.01 3.11 -26.43
CA ASN A 108 -5.10 4.05 -26.19
C ASN A 108 -5.30 4.34 -24.70
N LYS A 109 -4.72 3.52 -23.81
CA LYS A 109 -4.77 3.73 -22.38
C LYS A 109 -3.56 4.55 -21.93
N LEU A 110 -3.82 5.67 -21.25
CA LEU A 110 -2.81 6.44 -20.56
C LEU A 110 -2.42 5.69 -19.27
N LEU A 111 -1.13 5.55 -19.03
CA LEU A 111 -0.58 4.71 -17.97
C LEU A 111 0.25 5.54 -17.00
N MET A 112 0.05 5.28 -15.72
CA MET A 112 0.86 5.84 -14.64
C MET A 112 2.26 5.20 -14.65
N ASP A 113 3.27 5.99 -14.29
CA ASP A 113 4.62 5.47 -14.05
C ASP A 113 4.65 4.68 -12.72
N PRO A 114 5.06 3.41 -12.72
CA PRO A 114 5.24 2.62 -11.49
C PRO A 114 6.17 3.24 -10.46
N TYR A 115 7.10 4.10 -10.91
CA TYR A 115 8.08 4.82 -10.09
C TYR A 115 7.67 6.28 -9.80
N ALA A 116 6.43 6.69 -10.12
CA ALA A 116 5.95 8.04 -9.83
C ALA A 116 5.99 8.32 -8.32
N ARG A 117 6.71 9.38 -7.93
CA ARG A 117 6.84 9.82 -6.53
C ARG A 117 5.76 10.81 -6.10
N ALA A 118 5.00 11.35 -7.06
CA ALA A 118 3.81 12.16 -6.84
C ALA A 118 2.81 11.97 -7.98
N ILE A 119 1.53 12.07 -7.65
CA ILE A 119 0.38 11.82 -8.55
C ILE A 119 -0.60 12.97 -8.38
N THR A 120 -1.18 13.50 -9.47
CA THR A 120 -1.95 14.76 -9.46
C THR A 120 -3.29 14.71 -8.72
N GLY A 121 -3.86 13.53 -8.50
CA GLY A 121 -5.24 13.39 -8.04
C GLY A 121 -5.66 11.95 -7.88
N ILE A 122 -6.96 11.75 -7.64
CA ILE A 122 -7.59 10.42 -7.51
C ILE A 122 -8.11 9.94 -8.87
N LEU A 123 -8.33 8.63 -9.01
CA LEU A 123 -8.89 8.05 -10.23
C LEU A 123 -10.36 8.45 -10.42
N GLU A 124 -10.69 8.96 -11.61
CA GLU A 124 -12.08 9.21 -12.01
C GLU A 124 -12.58 8.04 -12.84
N TRP A 125 -13.44 7.18 -12.26
CA TRP A 125 -13.95 6.02 -12.99
C TRP A 125 -14.74 6.39 -14.25
N ASP A 126 -14.32 5.79 -15.36
CA ASP A 126 -14.96 5.81 -16.67
C ASP A 126 -14.68 4.48 -17.41
N ASP A 127 -15.54 4.11 -18.34
CA ASP A 127 -15.41 2.88 -19.14
C ASP A 127 -14.14 2.88 -20.03
N SER A 128 -13.63 4.06 -20.40
CA SER A 128 -12.38 4.20 -21.16
C SER A 128 -11.16 3.66 -20.43
N LEU A 129 -11.19 3.52 -19.10
CA LEU A 129 -10.09 2.99 -18.29
C LEU A 129 -9.85 1.48 -18.52
N PHE A 130 -10.73 0.79 -19.23
CA PHE A 130 -10.62 -0.64 -19.50
C PHE A 130 -9.97 -0.88 -20.87
N GLY A 131 -8.98 -1.78 -20.92
CA GLY A 131 -8.28 -2.20 -22.13
C GLY A 131 -9.16 -2.92 -23.16
N TYR A 132 -10.36 -3.34 -22.75
CA TYR A 132 -11.32 -4.14 -23.50
C TYR A 132 -12.69 -3.44 -23.52
N ASP A 133 -13.61 -3.92 -24.35
CA ASP A 133 -14.98 -3.41 -24.42
C ASP A 133 -15.81 -3.89 -23.23
N ILE A 134 -16.15 -2.97 -22.34
CA ILE A 134 -16.92 -3.28 -21.14
C ILE A 134 -18.40 -3.55 -21.42
N GLN A 135 -18.90 -3.10 -22.58
CA GLN A 135 -20.27 -3.31 -23.02
C GLN A 135 -20.46 -4.69 -23.67
N ASP A 136 -19.37 -5.41 -23.94
CA ASP A 136 -19.44 -6.80 -24.36
C ASP A 136 -19.91 -7.66 -23.18
N GLU A 137 -21.09 -8.27 -23.31
CA GLU A 137 -21.70 -9.15 -22.31
C GLU A 137 -21.20 -10.60 -22.39
N SER A 138 -20.35 -10.92 -23.38
CA SER A 138 -19.80 -12.26 -23.54
C SER A 138 -18.84 -12.61 -22.39
N PRO A 139 -18.69 -13.91 -22.07
CA PRO A 139 -17.69 -14.36 -21.11
C PRO A 139 -16.25 -14.09 -21.59
N ASP A 140 -16.07 -13.72 -22.86
CA ASP A 140 -14.80 -13.45 -23.51
C ASP A 140 -14.50 -11.96 -23.69
N LYS A 141 -15.24 -11.08 -23.00
CA LYS A 141 -15.09 -9.62 -23.14
C LYS A 141 -13.67 -9.11 -22.92
N ASP A 142 -12.87 -9.69 -22.01
CA ASP A 142 -11.47 -9.27 -21.82
C ASP A 142 -10.54 -9.64 -22.99
N LEU A 143 -11.01 -10.39 -23.98
CA LEU A 143 -10.31 -10.67 -25.23
C LEU A 143 -10.53 -9.57 -26.28
N THR A 144 -11.54 -8.72 -26.12
CA THR A 144 -11.80 -7.60 -27.01
C THR A 144 -10.77 -6.48 -26.80
N PHE A 145 -10.69 -5.53 -27.74
CA PHE A 145 -9.72 -4.44 -27.71
C PHE A 145 -10.44 -3.09 -27.78
N SER A 146 -10.36 -2.30 -26.70
CA SER A 146 -10.96 -0.97 -26.66
C SER A 146 -10.03 0.09 -27.27
N THR A 147 -10.54 0.92 -28.17
CA THR A 147 -9.79 2.02 -28.79
C THR A 147 -10.08 3.39 -28.15
N VAL A 148 -10.87 3.43 -27.09
CA VAL A 148 -11.26 4.68 -26.42
C VAL A 148 -10.10 5.22 -25.60
N ASP A 149 -9.83 6.51 -25.71
CA ASP A 149 -8.77 7.18 -24.94
C ASP A 149 -9.16 7.34 -23.47
N SER A 150 -8.28 6.93 -22.56
CA SER A 150 -8.47 7.04 -21.11
C SER A 150 -7.85 8.29 -20.47
N ALA A 151 -7.09 9.09 -21.22
CA ALA A 151 -6.34 10.23 -20.69
C ALA A 151 -7.16 11.28 -19.88
N PRO A 152 -8.42 11.60 -20.23
CA PRO A 152 -9.23 12.54 -19.44
C PRO A 152 -9.45 12.08 -18.00
N PHE A 153 -9.55 10.77 -17.78
CA PHE A 153 -10.00 10.16 -16.53
C PHE A 153 -8.86 9.61 -15.66
N MET A 154 -7.66 9.49 -16.25
CA MET A 154 -6.46 9.04 -15.53
C MET A 154 -5.85 10.19 -14.72
N PRO A 155 -5.41 9.95 -13.46
CA PRO A 155 -4.48 10.85 -12.80
C PRO A 155 -3.10 10.78 -13.49
N LYS A 156 -2.30 11.84 -13.36
CA LYS A 156 -1.00 11.97 -14.03
C LYS A 156 0.12 11.92 -12.99
N CYS A 157 1.32 11.57 -13.44
CA CYS A 157 2.52 11.57 -12.61
C CYS A 157 3.12 12.97 -12.57
N ILE A 158 3.84 13.30 -11.50
CA ILE A 158 4.52 14.58 -11.35
C ILE A 158 5.98 14.30 -11.03
N VAL A 159 6.87 14.96 -11.76
CA VAL A 159 8.30 14.95 -11.43
C VAL A 159 8.51 15.81 -10.19
N ILE A 160 9.11 15.24 -9.16
CA ILE A 160 9.42 15.96 -7.92
C ILE A 160 10.93 16.21 -7.81
N ASP A 161 11.26 17.20 -6.99
CA ASP A 161 12.62 17.40 -6.51
C ASP A 161 12.82 16.59 -5.22
N SER A 162 13.52 15.45 -5.32
CA SER A 162 13.77 14.61 -4.14
C SER A 162 14.73 15.24 -3.14
N GLU A 163 15.67 16.09 -3.59
CA GLU A 163 16.79 16.57 -2.79
C GLU A 163 16.52 17.91 -2.09
N ASN A 164 15.50 18.66 -2.52
CA ASN A 164 15.23 20.01 -2.01
C ASN A 164 14.43 20.07 -0.70
N PHE A 165 14.16 18.93 -0.06
CA PHE A 165 13.57 18.94 1.29
C PHE A 165 14.64 19.08 2.36
N ASN A 166 14.65 20.20 3.09
CA ASN A 166 15.57 20.41 4.19
C ASN A 166 15.16 19.64 5.45
N TRP A 167 15.70 18.44 5.63
CA TRP A 167 15.58 17.65 6.87
C TRP A 167 16.27 18.30 8.08
N GLY A 168 17.20 19.22 7.88
CA GLY A 168 17.95 19.85 8.96
C GLY A 168 18.78 18.82 9.72
N GLY A 169 18.72 18.84 11.05
CA GLY A 169 19.38 17.84 11.91
C GLY A 169 18.49 16.65 12.28
N ASP A 170 17.51 16.30 11.43
CA ASP A 170 16.67 15.13 11.67
C ASP A 170 17.50 13.84 11.69
N THR A 171 17.22 12.98 12.66
CA THR A 171 17.83 11.65 12.79
C THR A 171 16.76 10.66 13.22
N PRO A 172 16.76 9.43 12.68
CA PRO A 172 15.79 8.40 13.08
C PRO A 172 15.81 8.18 14.60
N PRO A 173 14.64 8.13 15.28
CA PRO A 173 14.59 7.91 16.73
C PRO A 173 15.26 6.60 17.17
N ASN A 174 15.18 5.54 16.37
CA ASN A 174 15.80 4.23 16.62
C ASN A 174 15.46 3.65 18.01
N THR A 175 14.19 3.71 18.40
CA THR A 175 13.70 3.07 19.62
C THR A 175 13.97 1.57 19.53
N SER A 176 14.57 0.99 20.57
CA SER A 176 14.85 -0.45 20.56
C SER A 176 13.55 -1.25 20.62
N PHE A 177 13.49 -2.41 19.95
CA PHE A 177 12.27 -3.24 19.92
C PHE A 177 11.67 -3.55 21.30
N HIS A 178 12.49 -3.72 22.33
CA HIS A 178 12.01 -4.01 23.69
C HIS A 178 11.40 -2.80 24.42
N GLU A 179 11.59 -1.59 23.88
CA GLU A 179 10.98 -0.34 24.35
C GLU A 179 9.84 0.11 23.42
N THR A 180 9.62 -0.61 22.32
CA THR A 180 8.63 -0.23 21.30
C THR A 180 7.21 -0.50 21.79
N ILE A 181 6.35 0.51 21.63
CA ILE A 181 4.89 0.41 21.73
C ILE A 181 4.32 0.97 20.43
N ILE A 182 3.67 0.09 19.66
CA ILE A 182 3.12 0.42 18.33
C ILE A 182 1.70 0.96 18.50
N TYR A 183 1.39 2.03 17.78
CA TYR A 183 0.07 2.64 17.73
C TYR A 183 -0.45 2.67 16.29
N GLU A 184 -1.28 1.68 15.93
CA GLU A 184 -1.90 1.58 14.61
C GLU A 184 -2.97 2.66 14.45
N LEU A 185 -2.88 3.48 13.40
CA LEU A 185 -3.84 4.55 13.16
C LEU A 185 -4.08 4.83 11.67
N HIS A 186 -5.27 5.33 11.39
CA HIS A 186 -5.66 5.82 10.08
C HIS A 186 -5.43 7.34 9.98
N VAL A 187 -4.66 7.81 8.99
CA VAL A 187 -4.31 9.24 8.82
C VAL A 187 -5.55 10.15 8.85
N LYS A 188 -6.56 9.82 8.04
CA LYS A 188 -7.86 10.51 8.03
C LYS A 188 -8.62 10.41 9.36
N GLY A 189 -9.01 9.20 9.75
CA GLY A 189 -9.87 8.97 10.93
C GLY A 189 -9.34 9.59 12.22
N PHE A 190 -8.03 9.50 12.43
CA PHE A 190 -7.40 9.91 13.68
C PHE A 190 -7.63 11.39 14.04
N THR A 191 -7.64 12.28 13.05
CA THR A 191 -7.80 13.72 13.29
C THR A 191 -9.05 14.33 12.69
N LYS A 192 -9.85 13.58 11.91
CA LYS A 192 -10.96 14.18 11.15
C LYS A 192 -11.98 14.89 12.03
N LEU A 193 -12.25 14.36 13.22
CA LEU A 193 -13.22 14.89 14.18
C LEU A 193 -12.58 15.62 15.37
N ASN A 194 -11.26 15.85 15.34
CA ASN A 194 -10.57 16.54 16.42
C ASN A 194 -10.74 18.07 16.27
N LEU A 195 -11.58 18.66 17.13
CA LEU A 195 -11.92 20.09 17.08
C LEU A 195 -10.76 21.01 17.48
N ASP A 196 -9.76 20.50 18.19
CA ASP A 196 -8.56 21.24 18.60
C ASP A 196 -7.55 21.41 17.46
N ILE A 197 -7.81 20.79 16.31
CA ILE A 197 -7.03 20.91 15.08
C ILE A 197 -7.80 21.80 14.10
N PRO A 198 -7.14 22.74 13.39
CA PRO A 198 -7.78 23.55 12.35
C PRO A 198 -8.45 22.69 11.27
N GLU A 199 -9.65 23.08 10.86
CA GLU A 199 -10.52 22.27 9.99
C GLU A 199 -9.85 21.87 8.67
N GLU A 200 -9.07 22.79 8.10
CA GLU A 200 -8.36 22.65 6.83
C GLU A 200 -7.28 21.55 6.82
N ILE A 201 -6.79 21.14 7.99
CA ILE A 201 -5.78 20.07 8.12
C ILE A 201 -6.31 18.82 8.83
N ARG A 202 -7.61 18.77 9.19
CA ARG A 202 -8.20 17.59 9.83
C ARG A 202 -8.25 16.40 8.86
N GLY A 203 -7.70 15.29 9.29
CA GLY A 203 -7.63 14.04 8.53
C GLY A 203 -6.53 14.01 7.47
N THR A 204 -5.44 14.74 7.70
CA THR A 204 -4.30 14.88 6.78
C THR A 204 -2.98 14.59 7.48
N TYR A 205 -1.88 14.47 6.73
CA TYR A 205 -0.53 14.34 7.29
C TYR A 205 -0.19 15.51 8.21
N ALA A 206 -0.59 16.74 7.84
CA ALA A 206 -0.43 17.92 8.70
C ALA A 206 -1.21 17.81 10.01
N GLY A 207 -2.39 17.19 10.00
CA GLY A 207 -3.18 16.90 11.20
C GLY A 207 -2.48 15.92 12.16
N ILE A 208 -1.89 14.85 11.62
CA ILE A 208 -1.05 13.93 12.41
C ILE A 208 0.16 14.65 13.01
N ALA A 209 0.77 15.55 12.24
CA ALA A 209 1.91 16.32 12.70
C ALA A 209 1.55 17.49 13.65
N HIS A 210 0.26 17.76 13.88
CA HIS A 210 -0.19 18.89 14.67
C HIS A 210 0.26 18.78 16.13
N GLN A 211 0.48 19.92 16.79
CA GLN A 211 1.00 19.95 18.17
C GLN A 211 0.11 19.18 19.13
N THR A 212 -1.22 19.33 19.05
CA THR A 212 -2.19 18.59 19.86
C THR A 212 -2.05 17.08 19.72
N THR A 213 -1.85 16.59 18.49
CA THR A 213 -1.66 15.17 18.20
C THR A 213 -0.36 14.65 18.81
N ILE A 214 0.74 15.38 18.63
CA ILE A 214 2.03 15.01 19.19
C ILE A 214 1.98 14.98 20.72
N GLU A 215 1.36 15.97 21.36
CA GLU A 215 1.17 16.00 22.82
C GLU A 215 0.33 14.82 23.31
N TYR A 216 -0.71 14.44 22.56
CA TYR A 216 -1.49 13.24 22.84
C TYR A 216 -0.62 11.97 22.78
N PHE A 217 0.16 11.77 21.71
CA PHE A 217 1.04 10.60 21.60
C PHE A 217 2.05 10.53 22.74
N LYS A 218 2.68 11.66 23.10
CA LYS A 218 3.63 11.72 24.23
C LYS A 218 2.95 11.42 25.57
N LYS A 219 1.71 11.87 25.77
CA LYS A 219 0.94 11.60 26.99
C LYS A 219 0.50 10.15 27.07
N LEU A 220 0.10 9.55 25.94
CA LEU A 220 -0.26 8.14 25.84
C LEU A 220 0.96 7.23 26.09
N GLY A 221 2.16 7.68 25.69
CA GLY A 221 3.43 6.98 25.94
C GLY A 221 3.81 6.00 24.83
N ILE A 222 3.19 6.10 23.65
CA ILE A 222 3.57 5.30 22.48
C ILE A 222 4.91 5.77 21.92
N THR A 223 5.62 4.87 21.23
CA THR A 223 6.95 5.17 20.67
C THR A 223 6.97 5.13 19.15
N ALA A 224 6.04 4.42 18.53
CA ALA A 224 5.92 4.30 17.09
C ALA A 224 4.45 4.44 16.67
N VAL A 225 4.20 5.20 15.62
CA VAL A 225 2.91 5.16 14.92
C VAL A 225 3.04 4.21 13.73
N GLU A 226 2.07 3.31 13.58
CA GLU A 226 1.92 2.47 12.40
C GLU A 226 0.77 3.04 11.58
N LEU A 227 1.10 3.68 10.46
CA LEU A 227 0.11 4.29 9.59
C LEU A 227 -0.48 3.22 8.67
N MET A 228 -1.81 3.11 8.67
CA MET A 228 -2.54 2.40 7.60
C MET A 228 -2.12 2.91 6.21
N PRO A 229 -2.33 2.15 5.12
CA PRO A 229 -1.73 2.41 3.82
C PRO A 229 -1.77 3.88 3.38
N VAL A 230 -0.56 4.43 3.20
CA VAL A 230 -0.34 5.80 2.70
C VAL A 230 0.20 5.82 1.28
N GLN A 231 0.56 4.68 0.69
CA GLN A 231 0.92 4.61 -0.72
C GLN A 231 -0.32 4.94 -1.56
N HIS A 232 -0.14 5.62 -2.69
CA HIS A 232 -1.27 6.06 -3.51
C HIS A 232 -2.13 4.87 -3.96
N PHE A 233 -3.41 4.90 -3.65
CA PHE A 233 -4.34 3.81 -3.90
C PHE A 233 -5.59 4.26 -4.67
N VAL A 234 -6.23 3.28 -5.31
CA VAL A 234 -7.47 3.48 -6.05
C VAL A 234 -8.67 2.98 -5.25
N THR A 235 -9.80 3.66 -5.39
CA THR A 235 -11.07 3.18 -4.87
C THR A 235 -11.68 2.25 -5.90
N ASP A 236 -12.08 1.04 -5.53
CA ASP A 236 -12.73 0.11 -6.45
C ASP A 236 -13.99 0.68 -7.10
N ARG A 237 -14.22 0.31 -8.37
CA ARG A 237 -15.40 0.76 -9.12
C ARG A 237 -16.69 0.34 -8.44
N TYR A 238 -16.77 -0.91 -7.95
CA TYR A 238 -17.97 -1.42 -7.30
C TYR A 238 -18.33 -0.66 -6.00
N LEU A 239 -17.32 -0.18 -5.26
CA LEU A 239 -17.54 0.69 -4.10
C LEU A 239 -18.11 2.04 -4.55
N LYS A 240 -17.51 2.67 -5.57
CA LYS A 240 -17.99 3.95 -6.09
C LYS A 240 -19.42 3.86 -6.64
N ASP A 241 -19.75 2.80 -7.36
CA ASP A 241 -21.08 2.57 -7.92
C ASP A 241 -22.16 2.41 -6.82
N ARG A 242 -21.75 2.05 -5.60
CA ARG A 242 -22.60 1.98 -4.40
C ARG A 242 -22.54 3.24 -3.54
N GLY A 243 -21.82 4.28 -3.95
CA GLY A 243 -21.61 5.50 -3.15
C GLY A 243 -20.67 5.32 -1.96
N LEU A 244 -19.89 4.23 -1.95
CA LEU A 244 -18.88 3.93 -0.94
C LEU A 244 -17.48 4.39 -1.40
N THR A 245 -16.50 4.30 -0.50
CA THR A 245 -15.10 4.57 -0.79
C THR A 245 -14.21 3.50 -0.17
N ASN A 246 -13.04 3.28 -0.75
CA ASN A 246 -11.97 2.57 -0.06
C ASN A 246 -11.43 3.51 1.03
N TYR A 247 -11.73 3.18 2.29
CA TYR A 247 -11.30 3.96 3.44
C TYR A 247 -9.87 3.57 3.81
N TRP A 248 -9.61 2.28 4.03
CA TRP A 248 -8.33 1.77 4.54
C TRP A 248 -7.13 1.97 3.59
N GLY A 249 -7.35 1.84 2.28
CA GLY A 249 -6.31 2.07 1.28
C GLY A 249 -5.50 0.84 0.84
N TYR A 250 -5.89 -0.38 1.23
CA TYR A 250 -5.25 -1.64 0.79
C TYR A 250 -5.58 -1.98 -0.68
N HIS A 251 -5.27 -1.05 -1.59
CA HIS A 251 -5.46 -1.22 -3.04
C HIS A 251 -4.48 -0.35 -3.84
N THR A 252 -3.20 -0.51 -3.52
CA THR A 252 -2.11 0.37 -3.97
C THR A 252 -1.91 0.34 -5.48
N LEU A 253 -1.62 1.51 -6.05
CA LEU A 253 -1.21 1.67 -7.44
C LEU A 253 0.13 2.42 -7.57
N GLY A 254 0.41 3.39 -6.69
CA GLY A 254 1.64 4.18 -6.70
C GLY A 254 2.52 3.87 -5.48
N PHE A 255 3.50 2.97 -5.65
CA PHE A 255 4.33 2.49 -4.54
C PHE A 255 5.23 3.56 -3.91
N PHE A 256 5.58 4.61 -4.65
CA PHE A 256 6.48 5.69 -4.21
C PHE A 256 5.75 6.98 -3.83
N ALA A 257 4.47 7.10 -4.17
CA ALA A 257 3.72 8.32 -3.98
C ALA A 257 2.89 8.24 -2.69
N PRO A 258 3.01 9.20 -1.73
CA PRO A 258 2.04 9.32 -0.66
C PRO A 258 0.66 9.70 -1.24
N ASP A 259 -0.41 9.14 -0.68
CA ASP A 259 -1.77 9.32 -1.17
C ASP A 259 -2.20 10.78 -1.03
N VAL A 260 -2.76 11.32 -2.11
CA VAL A 260 -3.15 12.72 -2.21
C VAL A 260 -4.34 13.07 -1.34
N ARG A 261 -5.19 12.09 -1.00
CA ARG A 261 -6.38 12.28 -0.15
C ARG A 261 -6.03 12.69 1.27
N TYR A 262 -4.79 12.45 1.68
CA TYR A 262 -4.27 12.76 3.00
C TYR A 262 -3.40 14.03 3.02
N SER A 263 -3.32 14.76 1.91
CA SER A 263 -2.63 16.05 1.82
C SER A 263 -3.60 17.22 2.01
N SER A 264 -3.23 18.18 2.86
CA SER A 264 -3.91 19.48 2.97
C SER A 264 -3.24 20.58 2.12
N SER A 265 -2.01 20.35 1.69
CA SER A 265 -1.15 21.36 1.05
C SER A 265 -1.29 21.43 -0.48
N GLY A 266 -2.03 20.50 -1.10
CA GLY A 266 -2.17 20.39 -2.55
C GLY A 266 -1.87 18.98 -3.08
N THR A 267 -1.96 18.83 -4.40
CA THR A 267 -1.83 17.55 -5.11
C THR A 267 -0.78 17.56 -6.23
N TYR A 268 -0.08 18.67 -6.44
CA TYR A 268 0.94 18.87 -7.48
C TYR A 268 2.36 18.64 -6.96
N GLY A 269 2.52 17.73 -5.98
CA GLY A 269 3.79 17.38 -5.34
C GLY A 269 3.84 17.78 -3.86
N GLU A 270 2.92 18.64 -3.40
CA GLU A 270 2.89 19.10 -2.01
C GLU A 270 2.58 17.97 -1.01
N GLN A 271 1.89 16.90 -1.45
CA GLN A 271 1.66 15.71 -0.63
C GLN A 271 2.96 15.06 -0.15
N VAL A 272 4.02 15.10 -0.96
CA VAL A 272 5.35 14.58 -0.59
C VAL A 272 5.98 15.47 0.47
N LEU A 273 5.91 16.79 0.30
CA LEU A 273 6.45 17.75 1.24
C LEU A 273 5.72 17.71 2.59
N GLU A 274 4.39 17.56 2.57
CA GLU A 274 3.58 17.46 3.78
C GLU A 274 3.88 16.17 4.55
N PHE A 275 4.01 15.04 3.85
CA PHE A 275 4.43 13.78 4.46
C PHE A 275 5.82 13.90 5.12
N LYS A 276 6.82 14.43 4.40
CA LYS A 276 8.17 14.63 4.97
C LYS A 276 8.14 15.55 6.20
N ARG A 277 7.31 16.60 6.20
CA ARG A 277 7.11 17.47 7.38
C ARG A 277 6.48 16.73 8.56
N MET A 278 5.53 15.83 8.30
CA MET A 278 4.93 14.98 9.33
C MET A 278 5.99 14.11 10.01
N VAL A 279 6.75 13.34 9.22
CA VAL A 279 7.83 12.49 9.74
C VAL A 279 8.83 13.29 10.56
N LYS A 280 9.34 14.41 10.01
CA LYS A 280 10.28 15.30 10.72
C LYS A 280 9.74 15.81 12.07
N ARG A 281 8.44 16.09 12.16
CA ARG A 281 7.82 16.55 13.41
C ARG A 281 7.64 15.43 14.43
N LEU A 282 7.30 14.22 13.98
CA LEU A 282 7.22 13.03 14.82
C LEU A 282 8.61 12.63 15.35
N HIS A 283 9.63 12.62 14.49
CA HIS A 283 11.03 12.36 14.89
C HIS A 283 11.54 13.34 15.93
N LYS A 284 11.25 14.63 15.77
CA LYS A 284 11.59 15.65 16.78
C LYS A 284 10.94 15.37 18.14
N ALA A 285 9.79 14.69 18.16
CA ALA A 285 9.12 14.26 19.38
C ALA A 285 9.62 12.90 19.90
N GLY A 286 10.54 12.25 19.19
CA GLY A 286 11.03 10.90 19.48
C GLY A 286 9.99 9.82 19.19
N ILE A 287 9.19 9.99 18.14
CA ILE A 287 8.16 9.04 17.70
C ILE A 287 8.56 8.52 16.32
N GLU A 288 8.64 7.21 16.19
CA GLU A 288 8.94 6.52 14.94
C GLU A 288 7.71 6.44 14.03
N VAL A 289 7.94 6.33 12.73
CA VAL A 289 6.92 6.16 11.70
C VAL A 289 7.13 4.82 11.00
N ILE A 290 6.16 3.93 11.18
CA ILE A 290 6.06 2.64 10.50
C ILE A 290 4.94 2.74 9.47
N LEU A 291 5.17 2.25 8.26
CA LEU A 291 4.14 2.24 7.22
C LEU A 291 3.59 0.84 7.00
N ASP A 292 2.26 0.71 7.01
CA ASP A 292 1.61 -0.45 6.41
C ASP A 292 1.75 -0.37 4.88
N VAL A 293 2.32 -1.41 4.29
CA VAL A 293 2.68 -1.46 2.87
C VAL A 293 2.10 -2.69 2.19
N VAL A 294 1.54 -2.45 1.01
CA VAL A 294 0.89 -3.47 0.17
C VAL A 294 1.74 -3.66 -1.08
N TYR A 295 2.57 -4.70 -1.10
CA TYR A 295 3.36 -5.09 -2.27
C TYR A 295 2.89 -6.41 -2.89
N ASN A 296 1.90 -7.07 -2.29
CA ASN A 296 1.46 -8.40 -2.69
C ASN A 296 0.49 -8.35 -3.90
N HIS A 297 -0.30 -7.28 -4.04
CA HIS A 297 -1.23 -7.04 -5.16
C HIS A 297 -1.26 -5.56 -5.59
N THR A 298 -2.09 -5.24 -6.58
CA THR A 298 -2.29 -3.86 -7.08
C THR A 298 -3.76 -3.54 -7.32
N GLY A 299 -4.07 -2.24 -7.39
CA GLY A 299 -5.39 -1.70 -7.72
C GLY A 299 -5.92 -1.98 -9.13
N GLU A 300 -5.23 -2.78 -9.95
CA GLU A 300 -5.68 -3.14 -11.30
C GLU A 300 -6.51 -4.42 -11.36
N GLY A 301 -6.70 -5.12 -10.23
CA GLY A 301 -7.52 -6.34 -10.13
C GLY A 301 -7.15 -7.44 -11.13
N ASN A 302 -8.13 -8.27 -11.49
CA ASN A 302 -7.94 -9.41 -12.40
C ASN A 302 -8.04 -9.02 -13.89
N GLN A 303 -8.32 -9.97 -14.79
CA GLN A 303 -8.49 -9.74 -16.23
C GLN A 303 -9.62 -8.76 -16.58
N LEU A 304 -10.63 -8.66 -15.72
CA LEU A 304 -11.76 -7.72 -15.85
C LEU A 304 -11.53 -6.41 -15.08
N GLY A 305 -10.36 -6.23 -14.46
CA GLY A 305 -9.98 -4.97 -13.86
C GLY A 305 -9.50 -3.95 -14.90
N PRO A 306 -9.32 -2.68 -14.49
CA PRO A 306 -8.89 -1.60 -15.38
C PRO A 306 -7.46 -1.79 -15.89
N THR A 307 -7.03 -0.90 -16.80
CA THR A 307 -5.66 -0.81 -17.32
C THR A 307 -5.12 0.59 -17.04
N LEU A 308 -4.43 0.73 -15.91
CA LEU A 308 -4.01 1.99 -15.29
C LEU A 308 -2.48 2.15 -15.24
N SER A 309 -1.72 1.06 -15.09
CA SER A 309 -0.26 1.10 -14.92
C SER A 309 0.38 -0.20 -15.42
N PHE A 310 0.73 -1.12 -14.50
CA PHE A 310 1.48 -2.34 -14.71
C PHE A 310 0.91 -3.23 -15.81
N LYS A 311 -0.42 -3.40 -15.85
CA LYS A 311 -1.13 -4.21 -16.85
C LYS A 311 -0.87 -3.70 -18.27
N GLY A 312 -0.89 -2.38 -18.46
CA GLY A 312 -0.62 -1.76 -19.76
C GLY A 312 0.85 -1.66 -20.11
N ILE A 313 1.74 -1.59 -19.10
CA ILE A 313 3.19 -1.45 -19.30
C ILE A 313 3.86 -2.79 -19.62
N ASP A 314 3.58 -3.84 -18.84
CA ASP A 314 4.05 -5.19 -19.10
C ASP A 314 3.32 -6.22 -18.21
N ASN A 315 2.07 -6.52 -18.54
CA ASN A 315 1.20 -7.41 -17.76
C ASN A 315 1.87 -8.73 -17.33
N LYS A 316 2.52 -9.39 -18.28
CA LYS A 316 3.14 -10.71 -18.09
C LYS A 316 4.36 -10.67 -17.19
N SER A 317 5.05 -9.53 -17.15
CA SER A 317 6.16 -9.32 -16.22
C SER A 317 5.64 -9.02 -14.82
N TYR A 318 4.75 -8.04 -14.67
CA TYR A 318 4.37 -7.57 -13.33
C TYR A 318 3.49 -8.54 -12.55
N TYR A 319 2.66 -9.36 -13.21
CA TYR A 319 1.70 -10.23 -12.54
C TYR A 319 2.02 -11.71 -12.63
N ARG A 320 1.69 -12.45 -11.57
CA ARG A 320 1.62 -13.91 -11.61
C ARG A 320 0.41 -14.31 -12.45
N LEU A 321 0.66 -14.90 -13.61
CA LEU A 321 -0.37 -15.46 -14.47
C LEU A 321 -0.56 -16.94 -14.16
N ASN A 322 -1.77 -17.45 -14.40
CA ASN A 322 -2.03 -18.88 -14.27
C ASN A 322 -1.19 -19.66 -15.30
N GLU A 323 -0.49 -20.70 -14.84
CA GLU A 323 0.47 -21.44 -15.66
C GLU A 323 -0.21 -22.23 -16.80
N ASN A 324 -1.45 -22.67 -16.58
CA ASN A 324 -2.24 -23.41 -17.56
C ASN A 324 -2.99 -22.49 -18.53
N ASP A 325 -3.37 -21.30 -18.08
CA ASP A 325 -4.06 -20.30 -18.92
C ASP A 325 -3.62 -18.89 -18.56
N LYS A 326 -2.68 -18.35 -19.35
CA LYS A 326 -2.05 -17.05 -19.12
C LYS A 326 -3.00 -15.87 -19.34
N ARG A 327 -4.23 -16.11 -19.80
CA ARG A 327 -5.30 -15.11 -19.81
C ARG A 327 -5.65 -14.64 -18.40
N PHE A 328 -5.59 -15.56 -17.44
CA PHE A 328 -6.02 -15.35 -16.06
C PHE A 328 -4.83 -15.14 -15.12
N TYR A 329 -5.15 -14.53 -13.98
CA TYR A 329 -4.20 -14.19 -12.93
C TYR A 329 -4.22 -15.29 -11.88
N PHE A 330 -3.07 -15.54 -11.27
CA PHE A 330 -3.00 -16.33 -10.06
C PHE A 330 -3.17 -15.38 -8.87
N ASP A 331 -4.14 -15.67 -8.00
CA ASP A 331 -4.55 -14.79 -6.92
C ASP A 331 -4.35 -15.48 -5.56
N TYR A 332 -3.28 -15.10 -4.85
CA TYR A 332 -3.00 -15.51 -3.47
C TYR A 332 -3.56 -14.53 -2.42
N THR A 333 -4.05 -13.37 -2.86
CA THR A 333 -4.39 -12.22 -2.02
C THR A 333 -5.89 -12.03 -1.87
N GLY A 334 -6.69 -12.62 -2.77
CA GLY A 334 -8.14 -12.47 -2.83
C GLY A 334 -8.59 -11.16 -3.48
N THR A 335 -7.67 -10.42 -4.10
CA THR A 335 -7.91 -9.08 -4.68
C THR A 335 -7.86 -9.06 -6.21
N GLY A 336 -7.77 -10.24 -6.83
CA GLY A 336 -7.82 -10.47 -8.27
C GLY A 336 -6.45 -10.60 -8.95
N ASN A 337 -5.35 -10.19 -8.32
CA ASN A 337 -4.01 -10.37 -8.86
C ASN A 337 -2.96 -10.56 -7.75
N THR A 338 -1.82 -11.12 -8.13
CA THR A 338 -0.62 -11.16 -7.28
C THR A 338 0.59 -10.66 -8.07
N LEU A 339 1.39 -9.78 -7.46
CA LEU A 339 2.64 -9.29 -8.06
C LEU A 339 3.68 -10.41 -8.21
N ASN A 340 4.41 -10.38 -9.32
CA ASN A 340 5.36 -11.41 -9.69
C ASN A 340 6.74 -11.20 -9.05
N CYS A 341 6.82 -11.45 -7.74
CA CYS A 341 8.07 -11.38 -6.98
C CYS A 341 9.13 -12.43 -7.41
N ARG A 342 8.87 -13.27 -8.43
CA ARG A 342 9.89 -14.16 -9.02
C ARG A 342 10.80 -13.44 -10.01
N LEU A 343 10.35 -12.30 -10.56
CA LEU A 343 11.10 -11.57 -11.56
C LEU A 343 11.98 -10.49 -10.92
N PRO A 344 13.31 -10.47 -11.20
CA PRO A 344 14.23 -9.52 -10.60
C PRO A 344 13.85 -8.05 -10.78
N ASN A 345 13.20 -7.69 -11.89
CA ASN A 345 12.77 -6.31 -12.15
C ASN A 345 11.56 -5.90 -11.30
N VAL A 346 10.66 -6.83 -10.98
CA VAL A 346 9.53 -6.60 -10.06
C VAL A 346 10.02 -6.57 -8.61
N LEU A 347 10.96 -7.45 -8.24
CA LEU A 347 11.64 -7.36 -6.95
C LEU A 347 12.37 -6.02 -6.80
N ARG A 348 13.09 -5.57 -7.84
CA ARG A 348 13.75 -4.26 -7.83
C ARG A 348 12.78 -3.12 -7.54
N LEU A 349 11.60 -3.11 -8.17
CA LEU A 349 10.55 -2.12 -7.89
C LEU A 349 10.22 -2.05 -6.39
N ILE A 350 10.00 -3.20 -5.76
CA ILE A 350 9.69 -3.27 -4.32
C ILE A 350 10.88 -2.77 -3.49
N MET A 351 12.09 -3.23 -3.78
CA MET A 351 13.29 -2.84 -3.02
C MET A 351 13.62 -1.35 -3.17
N ASP A 352 13.46 -0.80 -4.37
CA ASP A 352 13.67 0.61 -4.64
C ASP A 352 12.61 1.46 -3.92
N SER A 353 11.36 0.99 -3.88
CA SER A 353 10.29 1.63 -3.10
C SER A 353 10.62 1.65 -1.61
N LEU A 354 11.00 0.51 -1.03
CA LEU A 354 11.41 0.43 0.37
C LEU A 354 12.58 1.37 0.67
N ARG A 355 13.64 1.37 -0.16
CA ARG A 355 14.78 2.28 0.00
C ARG A 355 14.36 3.75 -0.11
N TYR A 356 13.46 4.09 -1.04
CA TYR A 356 12.95 5.46 -1.17
C TYR A 356 12.22 5.90 0.10
N TRP A 357 11.32 5.07 0.64
CA TRP A 357 10.62 5.41 1.88
C TRP A 357 11.58 5.57 3.07
N ILE A 358 12.66 4.79 3.15
CA ILE A 358 13.66 4.92 4.21
C ILE A 358 14.54 6.17 3.99
N LEU A 359 15.17 6.29 2.82
CA LEU A 359 16.23 7.28 2.58
C LEU A 359 15.67 8.67 2.26
N ASP A 360 14.62 8.75 1.45
CA ASP A 360 14.06 10.03 1.02
C ASP A 360 12.94 10.53 1.93
N MET A 361 12.18 9.59 2.53
CA MET A 361 10.99 9.90 3.35
C MET A 361 11.21 9.67 4.85
N HIS A 362 12.37 9.15 5.25
CA HIS A 362 12.78 8.90 6.65
C HIS A 362 11.85 7.97 7.43
N VAL A 363 11.25 6.98 6.77
CA VAL A 363 10.42 5.95 7.43
C VAL A 363 11.32 4.99 8.24
N ASP A 364 10.89 4.64 9.46
CA ASP A 364 11.66 3.83 10.42
C ASP A 364 11.38 2.33 10.33
N GLY A 365 10.37 1.93 9.55
CA GLY A 365 10.00 0.54 9.37
C GLY A 365 8.73 0.34 8.55
N PHE A 366 8.41 -0.93 8.33
CA PHE A 366 7.27 -1.34 7.52
C PHE A 366 6.53 -2.50 8.17
N ARG A 367 5.20 -2.45 8.11
CA ARG A 367 4.33 -3.61 8.30
C ARG A 367 3.87 -4.09 6.92
N PHE A 368 4.26 -5.31 6.57
CA PHE A 368 3.95 -5.89 5.27
C PHE A 368 2.62 -6.63 5.36
N ASP A 369 1.64 -6.13 4.62
CA ASP A 369 0.36 -6.79 4.36
C ASP A 369 0.56 -8.09 3.58
N LEU A 370 -0.16 -9.15 3.99
CA LEU A 370 -0.11 -10.50 3.43
C LEU A 370 1.32 -10.94 3.06
N ALA A 371 2.26 -10.75 3.99
CA ALA A 371 3.70 -10.86 3.70
C ALA A 371 4.11 -12.24 3.18
N ALA A 372 3.35 -13.29 3.52
CA ALA A 372 3.57 -14.64 3.02
C ALA A 372 3.51 -14.73 1.48
N THR A 373 2.68 -13.90 0.83
CA THR A 373 2.54 -13.88 -0.62
C THR A 373 3.84 -13.44 -1.32
N LEU A 374 4.60 -12.53 -0.72
CA LEU A 374 5.86 -12.02 -1.26
C LEU A 374 6.96 -13.08 -1.29
N ALA A 375 6.85 -14.07 -0.40
CA ALA A 375 7.79 -15.18 -0.26
C ALA A 375 7.39 -16.43 -1.08
N ARG A 376 6.32 -16.35 -1.88
CA ARG A 376 5.97 -17.44 -2.81
C ARG A 376 6.91 -17.40 -4.00
N GLU A 377 7.60 -18.51 -4.29
CA GLU A 377 8.39 -18.69 -5.53
C GLU A 377 7.66 -19.60 -6.52
N LEU A 378 7.29 -20.81 -6.11
CA LEU A 378 6.40 -21.70 -6.86
C LEU A 378 4.98 -21.59 -6.30
N HIS A 379 4.49 -22.67 -5.69
CA HIS A 379 3.25 -22.72 -4.91
C HIS A 379 3.49 -22.75 -3.40
N ALA A 380 4.72 -23.01 -2.94
CA ALA A 380 5.08 -23.01 -1.53
C ALA A 380 5.62 -21.64 -1.10
N VAL A 381 5.41 -21.30 0.17
CA VAL A 381 6.14 -20.21 0.84
C VAL A 381 7.51 -20.75 1.21
N ASP A 382 8.58 -20.15 0.66
CA ASP A 382 9.96 -20.52 0.97
C ASP A 382 10.64 -19.40 1.76
N ARG A 383 11.22 -19.77 2.90
CA ARG A 383 12.01 -18.86 3.74
C ARG A 383 13.31 -18.42 3.06
N LEU A 384 13.75 -19.15 2.04
CA LEU A 384 14.89 -18.83 1.18
C LEU A 384 14.46 -18.15 -0.13
N SER A 385 13.26 -17.54 -0.16
CA SER A 385 12.84 -16.79 -1.33
C SER A 385 13.80 -15.63 -1.61
N ALA A 386 13.99 -15.31 -2.89
CA ALA A 386 14.82 -14.19 -3.32
C ALA A 386 14.42 -12.86 -2.65
N PHE A 387 13.14 -12.70 -2.31
CA PHE A 387 12.64 -11.55 -1.56
C PHE A 387 13.31 -11.39 -0.19
N PHE A 388 13.33 -12.44 0.63
CA PHE A 388 13.94 -12.39 1.96
C PHE A 388 15.45 -12.26 1.91
N ASP A 389 16.11 -12.96 0.99
CA ASP A 389 17.57 -12.90 0.82
C ASP A 389 18.02 -11.47 0.47
N ILE A 390 17.31 -10.81 -0.46
CA ILE A 390 17.63 -9.44 -0.87
C ILE A 390 17.43 -8.47 0.29
N ILE A 391 16.33 -8.57 1.05
CA ILE A 391 16.09 -7.71 2.21
C ILE A 391 17.16 -7.92 3.28
N HIS A 392 17.47 -9.18 3.58
CA HIS A 392 18.42 -9.52 4.64
C HIS A 392 19.82 -8.97 4.38
N GLN A 393 20.30 -9.05 3.13
CA GLN A 393 21.62 -8.53 2.76
C GLN A 393 21.63 -7.00 2.53
N ASP A 394 20.47 -6.37 2.33
CA ASP A 394 20.41 -4.96 1.97
C ASP A 394 20.89 -4.06 3.14
N PRO A 395 21.87 -3.18 2.90
CA PRO A 395 22.45 -2.37 3.97
C PRO A 395 21.51 -1.29 4.52
N VAL A 396 20.42 -0.98 3.81
CA VAL A 396 19.42 0.02 4.19
C VAL A 396 18.17 -0.68 4.74
N ILE A 397 17.57 -1.59 3.97
CA ILE A 397 16.30 -2.24 4.33
C ILE A 397 16.48 -3.17 5.54
N GLY A 398 17.57 -3.93 5.61
CA GLY A 398 17.84 -4.85 6.72
C GLY A 398 18.15 -4.16 8.06
N ARG A 399 18.10 -2.82 8.13
CA ARG A 399 18.41 -2.02 9.32
C ARG A 399 17.20 -1.34 9.96
N VAL A 400 16.03 -1.37 9.31
CA VAL A 400 14.78 -0.79 9.83
C VAL A 400 13.89 -1.86 10.48
N LYS A 401 12.79 -1.45 11.11
CA LYS A 401 11.83 -2.41 11.67
C LYS A 401 11.05 -3.09 10.54
N LEU A 402 11.10 -4.42 10.49
CA LEU A 402 10.36 -5.22 9.51
C LEU A 402 9.31 -6.05 10.23
N LEU A 403 8.05 -5.69 10.03
CA LEU A 403 6.89 -6.34 10.63
C LEU A 403 6.12 -7.08 9.54
N ALA A 404 5.63 -8.27 9.82
CA ALA A 404 4.88 -9.07 8.85
C ALA A 404 3.48 -9.40 9.36
N GLU A 405 2.52 -9.38 8.45
CA GLU A 405 1.35 -10.26 8.53
C GLU A 405 1.74 -11.64 7.98
N PRO A 406 1.95 -12.65 8.85
CA PRO A 406 2.59 -13.89 8.45
C PRO A 406 1.56 -14.90 7.89
N TRP A 407 0.62 -14.43 7.06
CA TRP A 407 -0.31 -15.30 6.36
C TRP A 407 -0.77 -14.72 5.01
N ASP A 408 -1.34 -15.58 4.16
CA ASP A 408 -2.14 -15.20 2.99
C ASP A 408 -3.26 -16.22 2.75
N LEU A 409 -4.05 -16.03 1.68
CA LEU A 409 -5.20 -16.89 1.36
C LEU A 409 -4.82 -18.17 0.61
N GLY A 410 -3.56 -18.34 0.23
CA GLY A 410 -3.09 -19.49 -0.52
C GLY A 410 -2.98 -20.75 0.33
N GLU A 411 -2.86 -21.90 -0.35
CA GLU A 411 -2.49 -23.17 0.32
C GLU A 411 -1.17 -22.99 1.09
N ASP A 412 -1.13 -23.54 2.31
CA ASP A 412 -0.06 -23.37 3.28
C ASP A 412 0.30 -21.89 3.56
N GLY A 413 -0.66 -20.97 3.41
CA GLY A 413 -0.47 -19.55 3.62
C GLY A 413 -0.14 -19.17 5.06
N TYR A 414 -0.53 -19.97 6.07
CA TYR A 414 -0.30 -19.64 7.49
C TYR A 414 1.16 -19.91 7.93
N GLN A 415 1.91 -18.82 8.12
CA GLN A 415 3.36 -18.81 8.31
C GLN A 415 3.80 -18.17 9.63
N VAL A 416 2.90 -18.08 10.62
CA VAL A 416 3.24 -17.58 11.97
C VAL A 416 4.42 -18.35 12.57
N GLY A 417 5.42 -17.61 13.05
CA GLY A 417 6.67 -18.13 13.60
C GLY A 417 7.66 -18.58 12.53
N LYS A 418 7.34 -18.41 11.24
CA LYS A 418 8.14 -18.91 10.13
C LYS A 418 8.86 -17.85 9.32
N PHE A 419 8.83 -16.58 9.72
CA PHE A 419 9.63 -15.54 9.08
C PHE A 419 11.10 -15.60 9.53
N PRO A 420 12.05 -15.18 8.67
CA PRO A 420 13.47 -15.25 9.01
C PRO A 420 13.85 -14.29 10.15
N PRO A 421 15.01 -14.50 10.81
CA PRO A 421 15.54 -13.57 11.80
C PRO A 421 15.63 -12.13 11.28
N GLY A 422 15.32 -11.17 12.15
CA GLY A 422 15.22 -9.74 11.79
C GLY A 422 13.78 -9.25 11.58
N TRP A 423 12.84 -10.17 11.41
CA TRP A 423 11.41 -9.87 11.32
C TRP A 423 10.69 -10.05 12.65
N ALA A 424 9.73 -9.16 12.90
CA ALA A 424 8.69 -9.36 13.90
C ALA A 424 7.36 -9.67 13.19
N GLU A 425 6.49 -10.42 13.85
CA GLU A 425 5.28 -10.97 13.24
C GLU A 425 4.05 -10.60 14.07
N TRP A 426 2.98 -10.18 13.40
CA TRP A 426 1.66 -10.11 14.01
C TRP A 426 1.27 -11.48 14.55
N ASN A 427 1.15 -11.59 15.87
CA ASN A 427 0.86 -12.85 16.54
C ASN A 427 -0.65 -13.09 16.62
N GLY A 428 -1.23 -13.63 15.54
CA GLY A 428 -2.64 -14.02 15.50
C GLY A 428 -3.03 -15.06 16.56
N LYS A 429 -2.09 -15.92 16.98
CA LYS A 429 -2.32 -16.88 18.08
C LYS A 429 -2.47 -16.18 19.44
N TYR A 430 -1.67 -15.15 19.69
CA TYR A 430 -1.81 -14.30 20.87
C TYR A 430 -3.20 -13.64 20.90
N ARG A 431 -3.59 -12.98 19.80
CA ARG A 431 -4.90 -12.32 19.67
C ARG A 431 -6.03 -13.29 20.01
N ASP A 432 -6.06 -14.43 19.33
CA ASP A 432 -7.13 -15.41 19.45
C ASP A 432 -7.19 -16.03 20.85
N CYS A 433 -6.05 -16.44 21.40
CA CYS A 433 -6.00 -17.04 22.73
C CYS A 433 -6.41 -16.05 23.83
N VAL A 434 -5.96 -14.79 23.78
CA VAL A 434 -6.29 -13.82 24.82
C VAL A 434 -7.78 -13.44 24.75
N ARG A 435 -8.36 -13.34 23.54
CA ARG A 435 -9.81 -13.20 23.34
C ARG A 435 -10.59 -14.35 23.97
N ASP A 436 -10.20 -15.59 23.65
CA ASP A 436 -10.79 -16.81 24.21
C ASP A 436 -10.71 -16.89 25.74
N TYR A 437 -9.54 -16.56 26.28
CA TYR A 437 -9.29 -16.60 27.72
C TYR A 437 -10.26 -15.67 28.47
N TRP A 438 -10.41 -14.42 28.01
CA TRP A 438 -11.24 -13.43 28.69
C TRP A 438 -12.74 -13.59 28.44
N ARG A 439 -13.15 -14.15 27.28
CA ARG A 439 -14.57 -14.50 27.07
C ARG A 439 -15.00 -15.77 27.83
N GLY A 440 -14.07 -16.48 28.46
CA GLY A 440 -14.35 -17.61 29.33
C GLY A 440 -14.35 -18.99 28.65
N GLU A 441 -13.64 -19.14 27.53
CA GLU A 441 -13.46 -20.45 26.90
C GLU A 441 -12.70 -21.44 27.81
N ALA A 442 -13.03 -22.72 27.68
CA ALA A 442 -12.49 -23.77 28.54
C ALA A 442 -11.02 -24.09 28.21
N SER A 443 -10.24 -24.42 29.23
CA SER A 443 -8.88 -24.98 29.11
C SER A 443 -7.81 -24.05 28.48
N MET A 444 -8.01 -22.73 28.51
CA MET A 444 -7.08 -21.78 27.88
C MET A 444 -5.78 -21.50 28.67
N LEU A 445 -5.67 -21.93 29.94
CA LEU A 445 -4.57 -21.49 30.82
C LEU A 445 -3.16 -21.84 30.31
N SER A 446 -2.99 -23.02 29.70
CA SER A 446 -1.68 -23.45 29.17
C SER A 446 -1.26 -22.59 27.98
N GLU A 447 -2.15 -22.46 26.99
CA GLU A 447 -1.93 -21.62 25.81
C GLU A 447 -1.71 -20.15 26.22
N PHE A 448 -2.54 -19.64 27.14
CA PHE A 448 -2.41 -18.30 27.70
C PHE A 448 -1.05 -18.07 28.33
N ALA A 449 -0.52 -19.03 29.10
CA ALA A 449 0.80 -18.90 29.71
C ALA A 449 1.90 -18.76 28.65
N GLU A 450 1.83 -19.51 27.56
CA GLU A 450 2.77 -19.38 26.44
C GLU A 450 2.64 -18.01 25.76
N ARG A 451 1.41 -17.56 25.48
CA ARG A 451 1.17 -16.24 24.85
C ARG A 451 1.67 -15.09 25.74
N PHE A 452 1.37 -15.15 27.03
CA PHE A 452 1.75 -14.13 28.00
C PHE A 452 3.27 -14.04 28.20
N THR A 453 3.97 -15.17 28.03
CA THR A 453 5.44 -15.26 28.18
C THR A 453 6.21 -15.14 26.86
N GLY A 454 5.59 -14.54 25.83
CA GLY A 454 6.28 -14.15 24.60
C GLY A 454 6.30 -15.22 23.50
N SER A 455 5.40 -16.22 23.58
CA SER A 455 5.20 -17.25 22.57
C SER A 455 6.50 -17.96 22.17
N SER A 456 7.24 -18.46 23.16
CA SER A 456 8.51 -19.15 22.93
C SER A 456 8.37 -20.40 22.04
N ASP A 457 7.21 -21.05 22.07
CA ASP A 457 6.87 -22.16 21.16
C ASP A 457 6.93 -21.78 19.67
N LEU A 458 6.74 -20.49 19.35
CA LEU A 458 6.81 -19.99 17.97
C LEU A 458 8.21 -19.53 17.58
N TYR A 459 8.92 -18.86 18.48
CA TYR A 459 10.11 -18.07 18.11
C TYR A 459 11.44 -18.61 18.66
N PHE A 460 11.40 -19.42 19.73
CA PHE A 460 12.61 -19.80 20.46
C PHE A 460 13.56 -20.70 19.67
N GLU A 461 13.04 -21.66 18.90
CA GLU A 461 13.86 -22.63 18.15
C GLU A 461 14.81 -21.94 17.16
N GLU A 462 14.38 -20.82 16.58
CA GLU A 462 15.15 -20.00 15.64
C GLU A 462 15.97 -18.91 16.33
N ARG A 463 16.08 -18.96 17.65
CA ARG A 463 16.76 -17.96 18.50
C ARG A 463 16.19 -16.55 18.33
N ARG A 464 14.92 -16.45 17.94
CA ARG A 464 14.18 -15.20 17.93
C ARG A 464 13.61 -14.97 19.34
N GLY A 465 13.93 -13.82 19.92
CA GLY A 465 13.44 -13.45 21.26
C GLY A 465 11.97 -13.04 21.25
N PRO A 466 11.39 -12.72 22.42
CA PRO A 466 10.00 -12.25 22.52
C PRO A 466 9.69 -11.03 21.63
N THR A 467 10.70 -10.22 21.29
CA THR A 467 10.58 -9.08 20.36
C THR A 467 10.22 -9.49 18.92
N ALA A 468 10.20 -10.78 18.59
CA ALA A 468 9.65 -11.26 17.34
C ALA A 468 8.12 -11.35 17.34
N SER A 469 7.49 -11.32 18.52
CA SER A 469 6.04 -11.34 18.68
C SER A 469 5.49 -9.92 18.78
N ILE A 470 4.68 -9.51 17.80
CA ILE A 470 3.79 -8.36 17.95
C ILE A 470 2.48 -8.88 18.53
N ASN A 471 2.28 -8.56 19.81
CA ASN A 471 1.10 -8.90 20.55
C ASN A 471 0.05 -7.83 20.28
N PHE A 472 -1.14 -8.25 19.86
CA PHE A 472 -2.26 -7.36 19.61
C PHE A 472 -3.56 -8.04 19.99
N LEU A 473 -4.57 -7.24 20.32
CA LEU A 473 -5.91 -7.73 20.70
C LEU A 473 -6.94 -7.41 19.63
N THR A 474 -6.76 -6.29 18.95
CA THR A 474 -7.57 -5.76 17.86
C THR A 474 -6.60 -5.16 16.86
N ALA A 475 -7.04 -5.05 15.61
CA ALA A 475 -6.38 -4.33 14.53
C ALA A 475 -7.45 -3.53 13.79
N HIS A 476 -7.10 -2.90 12.68
CA HIS A 476 -8.09 -2.41 11.72
C HIS A 476 -9.02 -3.54 11.22
N ASP A 477 -8.51 -4.77 11.16
CA ASP A 477 -9.29 -5.96 10.84
C ASP A 477 -10.17 -6.43 12.02
N GLY A 478 -11.47 -6.56 11.74
CA GLY A 478 -12.47 -7.05 12.68
C GLY A 478 -12.91 -5.98 13.67
N PHE A 479 -13.27 -6.40 14.89
CA PHE A 479 -13.80 -5.49 15.90
C PHE A 479 -12.74 -4.58 16.53
N THR A 480 -13.19 -3.36 16.88
CA THR A 480 -12.53 -2.50 17.85
C THR A 480 -12.54 -3.13 19.25
N LEU A 481 -11.71 -2.64 20.18
CA LEU A 481 -11.72 -3.17 21.55
C LEU A 481 -13.07 -2.96 22.24
N ASN A 482 -13.77 -1.86 21.92
CA ASN A 482 -15.11 -1.61 22.43
C ASN A 482 -16.12 -2.62 21.87
N ASP A 483 -16.05 -2.91 20.58
CA ASP A 483 -17.03 -3.77 19.92
C ASP A 483 -16.78 -5.25 20.23
N LEU A 484 -15.52 -5.62 20.46
CA LEU A 484 -15.12 -6.95 20.94
C LEU A 484 -15.84 -7.37 22.23
N VAL A 485 -16.19 -6.39 23.10
CA VAL A 485 -16.93 -6.62 24.34
C VAL A 485 -18.41 -6.19 24.26
N SER A 486 -18.88 -5.79 23.07
CA SER A 486 -20.23 -5.24 22.88
C SER A 486 -21.05 -6.00 21.83
N TYR A 487 -20.44 -6.81 20.98
CA TYR A 487 -21.12 -7.54 19.90
C TYR A 487 -20.66 -9.00 19.83
N ASN A 488 -21.60 -9.90 19.57
CA ASN A 488 -21.30 -11.31 19.25
C ASN A 488 -21.22 -11.52 17.73
N GLU A 489 -22.06 -10.82 16.98
CA GLU A 489 -22.16 -10.96 15.53
C GLU A 489 -21.64 -9.70 14.84
N LYS A 490 -21.11 -9.84 13.62
CA LYS A 490 -20.74 -8.70 12.77
C LYS A 490 -22.01 -8.00 12.23
N HIS A 491 -21.94 -6.68 12.10
CA HIS A 491 -23.04 -5.83 11.61
C HIS A 491 -22.56 -4.96 10.44
N ASN A 492 -22.16 -5.62 9.34
CA ASN A 492 -21.52 -5.01 8.18
C ASN A 492 -22.51 -4.61 7.07
N HIS A 493 -23.81 -4.52 7.39
CA HIS A 493 -24.85 -4.24 6.39
C HIS A 493 -24.62 -2.93 5.61
N GLU A 494 -23.94 -1.96 6.20
CA GLU A 494 -23.60 -0.68 5.55
C GLU A 494 -22.59 -0.83 4.39
N ASN A 495 -21.88 -1.96 4.32
CA ASN A 495 -20.96 -2.28 3.22
C ASN A 495 -21.72 -2.70 1.93
N GLY A 496 -23.01 -3.01 2.04
CA GLY A 496 -23.85 -3.38 0.89
C GLY A 496 -23.57 -4.77 0.34
N GLU A 497 -23.01 -5.68 1.14
CA GLU A 497 -22.69 -7.07 0.78
C GLU A 497 -23.53 -8.08 1.58
N ASP A 498 -24.71 -7.66 2.04
CA ASP A 498 -25.64 -8.51 2.81
C ASP A 498 -24.99 -9.18 4.04
N ASN A 499 -24.02 -8.51 4.66
CA ASN A 499 -23.23 -9.00 5.81
C ASN A 499 -22.38 -10.26 5.49
N CYS A 500 -22.13 -10.55 4.21
CA CYS A 500 -21.29 -11.67 3.79
C CYS A 500 -19.79 -11.38 4.02
N ASP A 501 -19.39 -10.12 3.98
CA ASP A 501 -18.02 -9.65 4.17
C ASP A 501 -17.57 -9.67 5.65
N GLY A 502 -16.27 -9.78 5.89
CA GLY A 502 -15.66 -9.80 7.22
C GLY A 502 -15.65 -11.15 7.93
N GLU A 503 -14.81 -11.29 8.96
CA GLU A 503 -14.67 -12.50 9.77
C GLU A 503 -15.97 -12.83 10.53
N SER A 504 -16.42 -14.08 10.44
CA SER A 504 -17.61 -14.57 11.15
C SER A 504 -17.27 -15.07 12.55
N TYR A 505 -16.01 -15.48 12.80
CA TYR A 505 -15.55 -15.97 14.09
C TYR A 505 -14.65 -14.97 14.83
N ASN A 506 -15.26 -13.93 15.37
CA ASN A 506 -14.54 -12.80 15.99
C ASN A 506 -13.96 -13.08 17.39
N ARG A 507 -14.39 -14.19 18.02
CA ARG A 507 -14.06 -14.54 19.41
C ARG A 507 -14.44 -13.41 20.40
N SER A 508 -15.54 -12.74 20.14
CA SER A 508 -16.07 -11.63 20.93
C SER A 508 -17.08 -12.09 21.97
N TRP A 509 -17.47 -11.19 22.86
CA TRP A 509 -18.59 -11.39 23.79
C TRP A 509 -19.28 -10.08 24.13
N ASN A 510 -20.56 -9.97 23.81
CA ASN A 510 -21.37 -8.77 24.02
C ASN A 510 -21.68 -8.43 25.50
N CYS A 511 -21.23 -9.26 26.44
CA CYS A 511 -21.45 -9.12 27.88
C CYS A 511 -22.93 -9.17 28.32
N GLY A 512 -23.81 -9.73 27.49
CA GLY A 512 -25.21 -10.01 27.79
C GLY A 512 -26.23 -9.27 26.91
N VAL A 513 -25.85 -8.15 26.29
CA VAL A 513 -26.72 -7.37 25.38
C VAL A 513 -25.95 -7.06 24.10
N GLU A 514 -26.56 -7.23 22.93
CA GLU A 514 -25.93 -6.89 21.66
C GLU A 514 -25.94 -5.37 21.44
N GLY A 515 -24.77 -4.78 21.22
CA GLY A 515 -24.60 -3.36 20.94
C GLY A 515 -24.75 -2.43 22.15
N PRO A 516 -25.04 -1.14 21.91
CA PRO A 516 -25.19 -0.12 22.96
C PRO A 516 -26.32 -0.46 23.94
N THR A 517 -26.12 -0.15 25.23
CA THR A 517 -27.11 -0.40 26.27
C THR A 517 -27.03 0.65 27.37
N ASP A 518 -28.17 0.93 28.01
CA ASP A 518 -28.28 1.81 29.18
C ASP A 518 -28.11 1.04 30.51
N ASP A 519 -27.95 -0.29 30.48
CA ASP A 519 -27.70 -1.08 31.69
C ASP A 519 -26.29 -0.79 32.25
N GLU A 520 -26.25 -0.06 33.36
CA GLU A 520 -25.01 0.31 34.03
C GLU A 520 -24.17 -0.90 34.47
N ASN A 521 -24.77 -2.03 34.81
CA ASN A 521 -24.02 -3.20 35.25
C ASN A 521 -23.26 -3.82 34.08
N ILE A 522 -23.90 -3.90 32.91
CA ILE A 522 -23.27 -4.38 31.68
C ILE A 522 -22.16 -3.43 31.27
N ASN A 523 -22.41 -2.11 31.27
CA ASN A 523 -21.40 -1.13 30.89
C ASN A 523 -20.18 -1.16 31.83
N LYS A 524 -20.37 -1.25 33.15
CA LYS A 524 -19.28 -1.43 34.13
C LYS A 524 -18.50 -2.71 33.89
N PHE A 525 -19.18 -3.79 33.52
CA PHE A 525 -18.55 -5.07 33.23
C PHE A 525 -17.74 -5.05 31.93
N ARG A 526 -18.27 -4.47 30.84
CA ARG A 526 -17.53 -4.22 29.59
C ARG A 526 -16.28 -3.41 29.83
N ASP A 527 -16.40 -2.38 30.67
CA ASP A 527 -15.29 -1.56 31.11
C ASP A 527 -14.21 -2.34 31.87
N CYS A 528 -14.62 -3.30 32.71
CA CYS A 528 -13.70 -4.24 33.35
C CYS A 528 -13.00 -5.12 32.31
N GLN A 529 -13.73 -5.67 31.34
CA GLN A 529 -13.17 -6.49 30.27
C GLN A 529 -12.15 -5.72 29.42
N LYS A 530 -12.44 -4.49 29.01
CA LYS A 530 -11.48 -3.64 28.29
C LYS A 530 -10.18 -3.46 29.08
N ARG A 531 -10.28 -3.27 30.41
CA ARG A 531 -9.09 -3.15 31.29
C ARG A 531 -8.36 -4.48 31.46
N ASN A 532 -9.05 -5.61 31.54
CA ASN A 532 -8.44 -6.95 31.59
C ASN A 532 -7.62 -7.22 30.32
N PHE A 533 -8.21 -6.93 29.17
CA PHE A 533 -7.56 -7.00 27.87
C PHE A 533 -6.30 -6.12 27.81
N LEU A 534 -6.43 -4.81 28.04
CA LEU A 534 -5.30 -3.88 28.00
C LEU A 534 -4.21 -4.24 29.00
N THR A 535 -4.58 -4.63 30.22
CA THR A 535 -3.62 -5.08 31.25
C THR A 535 -2.85 -6.30 30.78
N THR A 536 -3.53 -7.26 30.14
CA THR A 536 -2.85 -8.43 29.57
C THR A 536 -1.88 -8.03 28.46
N LEU A 537 -2.31 -7.18 27.53
CA LEU A 537 -1.48 -6.70 26.42
C LEU A 537 -0.18 -6.06 26.91
N PHE A 538 -0.27 -5.11 27.83
CA PHE A 538 0.90 -4.33 28.28
C PHE A 538 1.77 -5.04 29.32
N LEU A 539 1.32 -6.16 29.89
CA LEU A 539 2.12 -6.97 30.81
C LEU A 539 2.70 -8.24 30.17
N SER A 540 2.19 -8.66 29.01
CA SER A 540 2.74 -9.79 28.25
C SER A 540 4.14 -9.46 27.71
N GLN A 541 5.02 -10.47 27.66
CA GLN A 541 6.29 -10.34 26.95
C GLN A 541 6.07 -10.26 25.44
N GLY A 542 6.79 -9.36 24.77
CA GLY A 542 6.67 -9.10 23.34
C GLY A 542 6.48 -7.60 23.08
N ILE A 543 6.18 -7.24 21.84
CA ILE A 543 5.92 -5.85 21.44
C ILE A 543 4.40 -5.63 21.48
N PRO A 544 3.87 -4.76 22.34
CA PRO A 544 2.45 -4.45 22.33
C PRO A 544 2.10 -3.51 21.16
N MET A 545 1.06 -3.88 20.42
CA MET A 545 0.40 -3.02 19.43
C MET A 545 -1.00 -2.65 19.91
N LEU A 546 -1.28 -1.34 19.94
CA LEU A 546 -2.57 -0.76 20.29
C LEU A 546 -3.17 -0.09 19.06
N VAL A 547 -4.45 -0.34 18.81
CA VAL A 547 -5.21 0.36 17.74
C VAL A 547 -5.73 1.68 18.27
N ALA A 548 -5.69 2.72 17.44
CA ALA A 548 -6.25 4.01 17.79
C ALA A 548 -7.78 3.96 17.93
N GLY A 549 -8.28 4.32 19.10
CA GLY A 549 -9.72 4.37 19.41
C GLY A 549 -10.02 4.18 20.89
#